data_AF-A0A817QN35-F1
#
_entry.id   AF-A0A817QN35-F1
#
_cell.length_a   1.000
_cell.length_b   1.000
_cell.length_c   1.000
_cell.angle_alpha   90.00
_cell.angle_beta   90.00
_cell.angle_gamma   90.00
#
_symmetry.space_group_name_H-M   'P 1'
#
loop_
_entity.id
_entity.type
_entity.pdbx_description
1 polymer ?
#
loop_
_entity_poly.entity_id
_entity_poly.type
_entity_poly.pdbx_seq_one_letter_code
_entity_poly.pdbx_strand_id
1 'polypeptide(L)'
;PTHLTVVSKEFFSPTRLEFDSYSILEKFVLDLADPMVIPGVTLFFTYPWIHNIGHSLFDALYPAYAALIRFPPRHLRPFRLLCAIDNCEGCSQGDIFNRFAGLGIIKHYILNNMSIGSWFVFDELVMGSGMMCQRCTQPNLQLPGGVELDGSRLFRDRMYVQHGIIPPTRRRKHSAEGRNRQDVLRAYIIDNKRYTEPDRKEIDAAIYEINNYTIMHQNEGIIEISKLDGPLINVSYLYYNRIKPRERKSSRFNAPKIDARSPTHQLTENYFMTQLRLMRTMDIHVTGPGTGSMYQTFLPDGSVVVNVGGLEPLTPEDGNITYTTYMEQYMTSGAPYLKGLYYPINERPKGIKRETLVKLIREAAKLIMNGFSMPVNPIENLASDGKLFIEMCEKDKKFCELVTSRAPDTDFDCYDFWIDDIIHERGVWKEKQGVDDSIEILCPFNRTLLRELREQYGIHHYDVSVN
;
A
#
# COMPACT_ATOMS: atom_id res chain seq x y z
N PRO A 1 -31.88 -11.68 3.39
CA PRO A 1 -31.96 -10.23 3.69
C PRO A 1 -31.91 -10.02 5.22
N THR A 2 -30.71 -10.06 5.78
CA THR A 2 -29.90 -8.88 6.14
C THR A 2 -30.46 -8.15 7.35
N HIS A 3 -29.96 -8.51 8.53
CA HIS A 3 -29.47 -7.56 9.54
C HIS A 3 -28.39 -8.27 10.36
N LEU A 4 -27.19 -8.30 9.79
CA LEU A 4 -25.97 -8.53 10.56
C LEU A 4 -25.63 -7.18 11.19
N THR A 5 -26.14 -6.96 12.39
CA THR A 5 -25.69 -5.86 13.24
C THR A 5 -24.27 -6.22 13.66
N VAL A 6 -23.28 -5.60 13.01
CA VAL A 6 -21.91 -5.58 13.53
C VAL A 6 -21.97 -4.75 14.79
N VAL A 7 -22.22 -5.41 15.92
CA VAL A 7 -22.00 -4.84 17.24
C VAL A 7 -20.54 -4.41 17.24
N SER A 8 -20.30 -3.11 17.37
CA SER A 8 -18.98 -2.55 17.59
C SER A 8 -18.34 -3.35 18.72
N LYS A 9 -17.37 -4.20 18.37
CA LYS A 9 -16.56 -4.92 19.34
C LYS A 9 -16.01 -3.86 20.29
N GLU A 10 -16.29 -4.03 21.58
CA GLU A 10 -15.53 -3.34 22.62
C GLU A 10 -14.06 -3.42 22.22
N PHE A 11 -13.46 -2.27 21.93
CA PHE A 11 -12.03 -2.19 21.70
C PHE A 11 -11.39 -2.87 22.92
N PHE A 12 -10.58 -3.91 22.67
CA PHE A 12 -9.89 -4.65 23.72
C PHE A 12 -9.10 -3.65 24.57
N SER A 13 -9.65 -3.31 25.73
CA SER A 13 -8.98 -2.53 26.76
C SER A 13 -8.64 -3.54 27.84
N PRO A 14 -7.36 -3.93 27.99
CA PRO A 14 -6.99 -4.89 29.02
C PRO A 14 -7.43 -4.33 30.39
N THR A 15 -7.96 -5.19 31.26
CA THR A 15 -8.30 -4.79 32.63
C THR A 15 -7.05 -4.25 33.29
N ARG A 16 -7.05 -2.94 33.60
CA ARG A 16 -5.95 -2.29 34.28
C ARG A 16 -5.98 -2.67 35.76
N LEU A 17 -4.92 -3.33 36.20
CA LEU A 17 -4.65 -3.53 37.63
C LEU A 17 -3.64 -2.47 38.08
N GLU A 18 -3.99 -1.74 39.12
CA GLU A 18 -3.11 -0.75 39.75
C GLU A 18 -2.54 -1.33 41.04
N PHE A 19 -1.26 -1.04 41.29
CA PHE A 19 -0.55 -1.50 42.47
C PHE A 19 0.00 -0.27 43.20
N ASP A 20 -0.24 -0.19 44.52
CA ASP A 20 0.18 0.97 45.33
C ASP A 20 1.70 1.14 45.40
N SER A 21 2.47 0.11 45.07
CA SER A 21 3.94 0.14 45.05
C SER A 21 4.53 -0.93 44.13
N TYR A 22 5.78 -0.71 43.70
CA TYR A 22 6.55 -1.70 42.96
C TYR A 22 6.70 -3.02 43.73
N SER A 23 6.88 -2.97 45.06
CA SER A 23 6.98 -4.19 45.88
C SER A 23 5.70 -5.04 45.87
N ILE A 24 4.53 -4.42 45.79
CA ILE A 24 3.26 -5.16 45.69
C ILE A 24 3.11 -5.76 44.29
N LEU A 25 3.49 -5.02 43.25
CA LEU A 25 3.55 -5.55 41.88
C LEU A 25 4.52 -6.74 41.78
N GLU A 26 5.73 -6.59 42.30
CA GLU A 26 6.75 -7.65 42.30
C GLU A 26 6.24 -8.89 43.05
N LYS A 27 5.66 -8.72 44.24
CA LYS A 27 5.04 -9.80 45.00
C LYS A 27 3.90 -10.47 44.22
N PHE A 28 3.03 -9.69 43.58
CA PHE A 28 1.96 -10.22 42.74
C PHE A 28 2.52 -11.06 41.59
N VAL A 29 3.55 -10.56 40.91
CA VAL A 29 4.18 -11.26 39.79
C VAL A 29 4.86 -12.55 40.24
N LEU A 30 5.63 -12.52 41.34
CA LEU A 30 6.41 -13.66 41.82
C LEU A 30 5.58 -14.72 42.55
N ASP A 31 4.62 -14.29 43.40
CA ASP A 31 3.94 -15.21 44.32
C ASP A 31 2.56 -15.66 43.82
N LEU A 32 1.88 -14.83 43.03
CA LEU A 32 0.48 -15.06 42.64
C LEU A 32 0.32 -15.37 41.16
N ALA A 33 1.08 -14.69 40.31
CA ALA A 33 0.90 -14.80 38.86
C ALA A 33 1.65 -15.99 38.25
N ASP A 34 2.82 -16.35 38.79
CA ASP A 34 3.77 -17.35 38.25
C ASP A 34 3.80 -17.33 36.69
N PRO A 35 4.17 -16.19 36.08
CA PRO A 35 3.89 -15.98 34.68
C PRO A 35 4.82 -16.77 33.76
N MET A 36 4.27 -17.25 32.66
CA MET A 36 5.05 -17.74 31.54
C MET A 36 5.72 -16.56 30.82
N VAL A 37 7.05 -16.56 30.81
CA VAL A 37 7.84 -15.54 30.12
C VAL A 37 7.88 -15.82 28.61
N ILE A 38 7.52 -14.82 27.81
CA ILE A 38 7.62 -14.82 26.35
C ILE A 38 8.86 -13.99 25.97
N PRO A 39 9.99 -14.64 25.64
CA PRO A 39 11.27 -13.96 25.56
C PRO A 39 11.41 -13.15 24.26
N GLY A 40 12.18 -12.07 24.28
CA GLY A 40 12.47 -11.23 23.12
C GLY A 40 11.29 -10.38 22.61
N VAL A 41 11.45 -9.80 21.42
CA VAL A 41 10.51 -8.81 20.87
C VAL A 41 9.25 -9.46 20.34
N THR A 42 8.11 -8.99 20.82
CA THR A 42 6.77 -9.30 20.29
C THR A 42 6.12 -8.04 19.75
N LEU A 43 5.58 -8.14 18.54
CA LEU A 43 4.86 -7.06 17.87
C LEU A 43 3.36 -7.40 17.83
N PHE A 44 2.55 -6.54 18.43
CA PHE A 44 1.10 -6.73 18.53
C PHE A 44 0.33 -5.89 17.52
N PHE A 45 -0.64 -6.51 16.85
CA PHE A 45 -1.67 -5.80 16.09
C PHE A 45 -2.93 -6.65 15.91
N THR A 46 -4.07 -6.00 15.70
CA THR A 46 -5.35 -6.65 15.37
C THR A 46 -5.91 -6.03 14.12
N TYR A 47 -6.43 -6.87 13.20
CA TYR A 47 -7.01 -6.34 11.98
C TYR A 47 -8.09 -7.27 11.41
N PRO A 48 -9.32 -6.78 11.14
CA PRO A 48 -10.45 -7.63 10.78
C PRO A 48 -10.44 -8.12 9.32
N TRP A 49 -9.76 -7.43 8.40
CA TRP A 49 -9.82 -7.74 6.95
C TRP A 49 -8.61 -8.55 6.44
N ILE A 50 -8.17 -9.55 7.20
CA ILE A 50 -6.97 -10.34 6.86
C ILE A 50 -7.12 -11.24 5.61
N HIS A 51 -8.33 -11.42 5.09
CA HIS A 51 -8.56 -12.22 3.88
C HIS A 51 -8.04 -11.55 2.61
N ASN A 52 -7.88 -10.22 2.60
CA ASN A 52 -7.27 -9.47 1.50
C ASN A 52 -5.79 -9.22 1.81
N ILE A 53 -4.89 -9.69 0.95
CA ILE A 53 -3.44 -9.58 1.18
C ILE A 53 -2.95 -8.12 1.21
N GLY A 54 -3.52 -7.23 0.39
CA GLY A 54 -3.16 -5.82 0.40
C GLY A 54 -3.45 -5.19 1.76
N HIS A 55 -4.68 -5.38 2.24
CA HIS A 55 -5.09 -4.93 3.56
C HIS A 55 -4.29 -5.57 4.71
N SER A 56 -4.03 -6.87 4.63
CA SER A 56 -3.21 -7.58 5.61
C SER A 56 -1.81 -6.99 5.74
N LEU A 57 -1.21 -6.62 4.62
CA LEU A 57 0.14 -6.06 4.60
C LEU A 57 0.15 -4.60 5.05
N PHE A 58 -0.74 -3.75 4.53
CA PHE A 58 -0.60 -2.30 4.66
C PHE A 58 -1.46 -1.66 5.74
N ASP A 59 -2.49 -2.35 6.22
CA ASP A 59 -3.37 -1.85 7.28
C ASP A 59 -3.00 -2.48 8.63
N ALA A 60 -2.31 -3.63 8.60
CA ALA A 60 -1.97 -4.41 9.78
C ALA A 60 -0.45 -4.54 9.98
N LEU A 61 0.23 -5.30 9.11
CA LEU A 61 1.63 -5.64 9.31
C LEU A 61 2.58 -4.44 9.17
N TYR A 62 2.39 -3.61 8.14
CA TYR A 62 3.24 -2.45 7.86
C TYR A 62 3.19 -1.41 8.98
N PRO A 63 2.02 -0.94 9.46
CA PRO A 63 1.98 0.04 10.54
C PRO A 63 2.60 -0.48 11.84
N ALA A 64 2.38 -1.76 12.15
CA ALA A 64 3.01 -2.40 13.30
C ALA A 64 4.55 -2.44 13.13
N TYR A 65 5.04 -2.80 11.93
CA TYR A 65 6.47 -2.80 11.66
C TYR A 65 7.06 -1.38 11.67
N ALA A 66 6.34 -0.37 11.16
CA ALA A 66 6.75 1.02 11.21
C ALA A 66 6.89 1.53 12.66
N ALA A 67 5.98 1.12 13.56
CA ALA A 67 6.12 1.37 14.98
C ALA A 67 7.40 0.71 15.55
N LEU A 68 7.71 -0.52 15.15
CA LEU A 68 8.94 -1.22 15.57
C LEU A 68 10.22 -0.55 15.07
N ILE A 69 10.21 0.08 13.89
CA ILE A 69 11.39 0.80 13.34
C ILE A 69 11.84 1.92 14.27
N ARG A 70 10.91 2.58 14.96
CA ARG A 70 11.20 3.67 15.93
C ARG A 70 12.03 3.24 17.13
N PHE A 71 12.17 1.93 17.36
CA PHE A 71 13.00 1.37 18.42
C PHE A 71 14.20 0.61 17.81
N PRO A 72 15.20 1.28 17.23
CA PRO A 72 16.39 0.59 16.73
C PRO A 72 17.18 -0.07 17.87
N PRO A 73 17.87 -1.20 17.62
CA PRO A 73 17.92 -1.97 16.38
C PRO A 73 16.84 -3.08 16.33
N ARG A 74 15.73 -3.00 17.06
CA ARG A 74 14.79 -4.14 17.24
C ARG A 74 14.23 -4.66 15.91
N HIS A 75 13.88 -3.76 14.99
CA HIS A 75 13.35 -4.11 13.67
C HIS A 75 14.32 -4.94 12.78
N LEU A 76 15.63 -4.91 13.08
CA LEU A 76 16.65 -5.69 12.37
C LEU A 76 16.72 -7.14 12.83
N ARG A 77 16.14 -7.46 13.99
CA ARG A 77 16.17 -8.80 14.58
C ARG A 77 14.88 -9.57 14.22
N PRO A 78 14.89 -10.91 14.33
CA PRO A 78 13.67 -11.70 14.38
C PRO A 78 12.78 -11.25 15.55
N PHE A 79 11.46 -11.22 15.35
CA PHE A 79 10.45 -10.92 16.36
C PHE A 79 9.27 -11.88 16.22
N ARG A 80 8.42 -11.97 17.25
CA ARG A 80 7.14 -12.68 17.18
C ARG A 80 6.03 -11.72 16.82
N LEU A 81 5.02 -12.21 16.11
CA LEU A 81 3.76 -11.50 15.96
C LEU A 81 2.77 -12.03 16.98
N LEU A 82 2.13 -11.13 17.72
CA LEU A 82 0.91 -11.44 18.46
C LEU A 82 -0.24 -10.78 17.72
N CYS A 83 -1.05 -11.56 17.02
CA CYS A 83 -2.12 -11.00 16.20
C CYS A 83 -3.37 -11.87 16.15
N ALA A 84 -4.52 -11.22 16.04
CA ALA A 84 -5.83 -11.84 15.92
C ALA A 84 -6.07 -12.32 14.48
N ILE A 85 -5.40 -13.39 14.08
CA ILE A 85 -5.57 -14.05 12.78
C ILE A 85 -6.55 -15.22 12.84
N ASP A 86 -7.46 -15.14 13.81
CA ASP A 86 -8.10 -16.27 14.45
C ASP A 86 -9.16 -16.95 13.55
N ASN A 87 -9.56 -16.31 12.45
CA ASN A 87 -10.68 -16.72 11.61
C ASN A 87 -10.30 -17.02 10.14
N CYS A 88 -9.06 -17.38 9.85
CA CYS A 88 -8.72 -17.73 8.46
C CYS A 88 -8.00 -19.07 8.32
N GLU A 89 -8.77 -20.14 8.41
CA GLU A 89 -8.36 -21.46 7.90
C GLU A 89 -8.09 -21.35 6.39
N GLY A 90 -6.84 -21.58 5.98
CA GLY A 90 -6.42 -21.52 4.58
C GLY A 90 -5.95 -20.15 4.08
N CYS A 91 -5.87 -19.11 4.92
CA CYS A 91 -5.24 -17.86 4.51
C CYS A 91 -3.73 -18.04 4.27
N SER A 92 -3.29 -17.78 3.05
CA SER A 92 -1.87 -17.69 2.68
C SER A 92 -1.08 -16.65 3.49
N GLN A 93 -1.78 -15.69 4.11
CA GLN A 93 -1.24 -14.58 4.89
C GLN A 93 -0.49 -15.05 6.13
N GLY A 94 -0.91 -16.16 6.75
CA GLY A 94 -0.23 -16.71 7.93
C GLY A 94 1.22 -17.08 7.63
N ASP A 95 1.50 -17.69 6.48
CA ASP A 95 2.86 -18.03 6.05
C ASP A 95 3.70 -16.77 5.81
N ILE A 96 3.11 -15.75 5.16
CA ILE A 96 3.76 -14.46 4.88
C ILE A 96 4.16 -13.76 6.18
N PHE A 97 3.24 -13.69 7.13
CA PHE A 97 3.45 -13.07 8.45
C PHE A 97 4.47 -13.85 9.28
N ASN A 98 4.36 -15.17 9.31
CA ASN A 98 5.26 -16.06 10.05
C ASN A 98 6.70 -15.89 9.56
N ARG A 99 6.90 -15.86 8.24
CA ARG A 99 8.21 -15.60 7.62
C ARG A 99 8.70 -14.19 7.93
N PHE A 100 7.88 -13.16 7.71
CA PHE A 100 8.26 -11.77 7.99
C PHE A 100 8.77 -11.57 9.42
N ALA A 101 8.11 -12.20 10.40
CA ALA A 101 8.45 -12.10 11.80
C ALA A 101 9.79 -12.79 12.11
N GLY A 102 10.00 -13.99 11.58
CA GLY A 102 11.21 -14.78 11.79
C GLY A 102 11.26 -15.54 13.12
N LEU A 103 10.41 -15.21 14.10
CA LEU A 103 10.11 -16.06 15.28
C LEU A 103 8.68 -16.63 15.26
N GLY A 104 7.93 -16.33 14.20
CA GLY A 104 6.58 -16.82 13.97
C GLY A 104 5.46 -16.03 14.65
N ILE A 105 4.30 -16.66 14.75
CA ILE A 105 3.05 -16.04 15.20
C ILE A 105 2.52 -16.73 16.46
N ILE A 106 2.23 -15.93 17.48
CA ILE A 106 1.35 -16.29 18.60
C ILE A 106 -0.05 -15.82 18.20
N LYS A 107 -0.97 -16.76 17.97
CA LYS A 107 -2.35 -16.41 17.64
C LYS A 107 -3.04 -15.90 18.89
N HIS A 108 -3.77 -14.81 18.78
CA HIS A 108 -4.40 -14.16 19.93
C HIS A 108 -5.36 -15.10 20.67
N TYR A 109 -6.20 -15.87 19.97
CA TYR A 109 -7.09 -16.85 20.63
C TYR A 109 -6.33 -17.94 21.39
N ILE A 110 -5.15 -18.35 20.93
CA ILE A 110 -4.33 -19.35 21.63
C ILE A 110 -3.84 -18.75 22.93
N LEU A 111 -3.31 -17.53 22.89
CA LEU A 111 -2.86 -16.83 24.09
C LEU A 111 -4.02 -16.61 25.08
N ASN A 112 -5.20 -16.21 24.58
CA ASN A 112 -6.41 -16.01 25.39
C ASN A 112 -6.90 -17.31 26.05
N ASN A 113 -6.83 -18.45 25.34
CA ASN A 113 -7.18 -19.74 25.90
C ASN A 113 -6.14 -20.20 26.93
N MET A 114 -4.86 -19.98 26.66
CA MET A 114 -3.80 -20.31 27.60
C MET A 114 -3.79 -19.38 28.82
N SER A 115 -4.35 -18.17 28.73
CA SER A 115 -4.44 -17.25 29.87
C SER A 115 -5.50 -17.65 30.89
N ILE A 116 -6.31 -18.69 30.61
CA ILE A 116 -7.23 -19.26 31.60
C ILE A 116 -6.40 -19.93 32.71
N GLY A 117 -6.16 -19.20 33.79
CA GLY A 117 -5.37 -19.66 34.94
C GLY A 117 -3.85 -19.55 34.76
N SER A 118 -3.37 -18.83 33.75
CA SER A 118 -1.93 -18.53 33.59
C SER A 118 -1.72 -17.07 33.23
N TRP A 119 -0.64 -16.48 33.73
CA TRP A 119 -0.20 -15.14 33.34
C TRP A 119 0.92 -15.22 32.32
N PHE A 120 1.04 -14.19 31.47
CA PHE A 120 2.13 -14.07 30.51
C PHE A 120 2.87 -12.75 30.75
N VAL A 121 4.20 -12.83 30.72
CA VAL A 121 5.07 -11.65 30.74
C VAL A 121 5.85 -11.63 29.43
N PHE A 122 5.81 -10.52 28.71
CA PHE A 122 6.62 -10.32 27.52
C PHE A 122 7.89 -9.57 27.90
N ASP A 123 9.06 -10.02 27.45
CA ASP A 123 10.31 -9.27 27.63
C ASP A 123 10.19 -7.87 26.99
N GLU A 124 9.69 -7.84 25.74
CA GLU A 124 9.41 -6.61 25.00
C GLU A 124 8.12 -6.80 24.20
N LEU A 125 7.13 -5.94 24.44
CA LEU A 125 5.90 -5.85 23.64
C LEU A 125 5.81 -4.48 22.99
N VAL A 126 5.85 -4.44 21.66
CA VAL A 126 5.56 -3.24 20.87
C VAL A 126 4.10 -3.33 20.43
N MET A 127 3.28 -2.38 20.87
CA MET A 127 1.87 -2.31 20.54
C MET A 127 1.46 -0.88 20.23
N GLY A 128 0.48 -0.76 19.32
CA GLY A 128 -0.01 0.54 18.86
C GLY A 128 0.87 1.11 17.76
N SER A 129 0.22 1.53 16.68
CA SER A 129 0.85 2.25 15.56
C SER A 129 0.52 3.74 15.60
N GLY A 130 -0.12 4.22 16.68
CA GLY A 130 -0.63 5.58 16.79
C GLY A 130 -1.63 5.86 15.66
N MET A 131 -1.40 6.92 14.90
CA MET A 131 -2.21 7.27 13.71
C MET A 131 -1.74 6.57 12.42
N MET A 132 -0.83 5.61 12.50
CA MET A 132 -0.39 4.88 11.32
C MET A 132 -1.41 3.78 10.99
N CYS A 133 -2.19 3.99 9.93
CA CYS A 133 -3.01 2.96 9.29
C CYS A 133 -3.14 3.25 7.79
N GLN A 134 -3.58 2.27 6.99
CA GLN A 134 -3.70 2.44 5.54
C GLN A 134 -4.71 3.54 5.16
N ARG A 135 -5.85 3.58 5.85
CA ARG A 135 -6.92 4.56 5.64
C ARG A 135 -6.78 5.80 6.53
N CYS A 136 -5.64 5.96 7.18
CA CYS A 136 -5.37 7.12 8.01
C CYS A 136 -4.72 8.17 7.12
N THR A 137 -5.57 8.97 6.49
CA THR A 137 -5.12 10.11 5.69
C THR A 137 -4.23 10.99 6.57
N GLN A 138 -3.00 11.22 6.13
CA GLN A 138 -2.08 12.14 6.78
C GLN A 138 -2.18 13.51 6.10
N PRO A 139 -1.90 14.63 6.79
CA PRO A 139 -1.93 15.96 6.18
C PRO A 139 -1.04 16.09 4.94
N ASN A 140 0.02 15.30 4.87
CA ASN A 140 0.96 15.25 3.75
C ASN A 140 0.67 14.14 2.72
N LEU A 141 -0.45 13.42 2.87
CA LEU A 141 -0.91 12.30 2.05
C LEU A 141 0.20 11.28 1.73
N GLN A 142 0.94 10.84 2.76
CA GLN A 142 1.98 9.83 2.65
C GLN A 142 1.63 8.57 3.42
N LEU A 143 2.17 7.43 2.96
CA LEU A 143 2.22 6.21 3.76
C LEU A 143 2.94 6.54 5.09
N PRO A 144 2.29 6.38 6.25
CA PRO A 144 2.87 6.80 7.53
C PRO A 144 4.22 6.14 7.79
N GLY A 145 5.22 6.93 8.19
CA GLY A 145 6.61 6.49 8.39
C GLY A 145 7.35 6.05 7.11
N GLY A 146 6.73 6.12 5.94
CA GLY A 146 7.30 5.64 4.68
C GLY A 146 8.55 6.40 4.27
N VAL A 147 8.49 7.74 4.36
CA VAL A 147 9.62 8.64 4.05
C VAL A 147 10.46 8.90 5.31
N GLU A 148 9.84 9.40 6.38
CA GLU A 148 10.51 9.83 7.63
C GLU A 148 11.41 8.73 8.23
N LEU A 149 10.94 7.48 8.23
CA LEU A 149 11.65 6.35 8.85
C LEU A 149 12.33 5.44 7.81
N ASP A 150 12.32 5.81 6.53
CA ASP A 150 12.60 4.89 5.41
C ASP A 150 11.78 3.59 5.49
N GLY A 151 10.57 3.70 6.07
CA GLY A 151 9.77 2.55 6.49
C GLY A 151 9.32 1.67 5.32
N SER A 152 8.98 2.29 4.19
CA SER A 152 8.59 1.57 2.97
C SER A 152 9.74 0.71 2.43
N ARG A 153 10.96 1.24 2.41
CA ARG A 153 12.17 0.52 1.97
C ARG A 153 12.56 -0.57 2.95
N LEU A 154 12.56 -0.29 4.26
CA LEU A 154 12.90 -1.27 5.29
C LEU A 154 11.89 -2.43 5.33
N PHE A 155 10.60 -2.14 5.13
CA PHE A 155 9.55 -3.15 5.03
C PHE A 155 9.75 -4.03 3.80
N ARG A 156 10.00 -3.42 2.63
CA ARG A 156 10.32 -4.13 1.38
C ARG A 156 11.51 -5.07 1.56
N ASP A 157 12.64 -4.54 2.01
CA ASP A 157 13.89 -5.29 2.08
C ASP A 157 13.76 -6.47 3.05
N ARG A 158 13.09 -6.26 4.19
CA ARG A 158 12.76 -7.36 5.12
C ARG A 158 11.86 -8.40 4.49
N MET A 159 10.83 -7.98 3.74
CA MET A 159 9.95 -8.90 3.01
C MET A 159 10.73 -9.82 2.08
N TYR A 160 11.64 -9.27 1.29
CA TYR A 160 12.51 -10.05 0.41
C TYR A 160 13.41 -11.01 1.21
N VAL A 161 14.15 -10.50 2.19
CA VAL A 161 15.12 -11.31 2.97
C VAL A 161 14.43 -12.46 3.69
N GLN A 162 13.34 -12.20 4.40
CA GLN A 162 12.63 -13.21 5.18
C GLN A 162 11.95 -14.28 4.31
N HIS A 163 11.74 -13.99 3.02
CA HIS A 163 11.26 -14.95 2.04
C HIS A 163 12.39 -15.62 1.24
N GLY A 164 13.66 -15.44 1.63
CA GLY A 164 14.80 -16.06 0.95
C GLY A 164 15.01 -15.50 -0.47
N ILE A 165 14.64 -14.25 -0.71
CA ILE A 165 14.83 -13.56 -1.98
C ILE A 165 15.83 -12.41 -1.74
N ILE A 166 16.82 -12.27 -2.62
CA ILE A 166 17.75 -11.14 -2.57
C ILE A 166 16.94 -9.86 -2.83
N PRO A 167 17.01 -8.83 -1.97
CA PRO A 167 16.33 -7.55 -2.20
C PRO A 167 16.72 -6.90 -3.53
N PRO A 168 15.90 -5.98 -4.06
CA PRO A 168 16.26 -5.18 -5.23
C PRO A 168 17.59 -4.42 -5.02
N THR A 169 18.33 -4.21 -6.10
CA THR A 169 19.53 -3.36 -6.08
C THR A 169 19.17 -1.96 -5.58
N ARG A 170 19.89 -1.50 -4.55
CA ARG A 170 19.72 -0.14 -4.03
C ARG A 170 20.36 0.86 -4.99
N ARG A 171 19.61 1.93 -5.29
CA ARG A 171 20.09 3.09 -6.05
C ARG A 171 20.04 4.31 -5.13
N ARG A 172 21.13 5.05 -5.03
CA ARG A 172 21.30 6.05 -3.97
C ARG A 172 20.86 7.44 -4.39
N LYS A 173 21.25 7.88 -5.59
CA LYS A 173 21.05 9.25 -6.07
C LYS A 173 20.12 9.30 -7.28
N HIS A 174 20.29 8.40 -8.24
CA HIS A 174 19.56 8.45 -9.52
C HIS A 174 18.97 7.11 -9.93
N SER A 175 17.80 7.14 -10.56
CA SER A 175 17.11 5.93 -11.06
C SER A 175 17.86 5.19 -12.19
N ALA A 176 18.75 5.89 -12.89
CA ALA A 176 19.59 5.35 -13.96
C ALA A 176 20.86 4.64 -13.44
N GLU A 177 21.13 4.66 -12.13
CA GLU A 177 22.32 4.02 -11.57
C GLU A 177 22.40 2.52 -11.94
N GLY A 178 23.52 2.16 -12.58
CA GLY A 178 23.79 0.80 -13.04
C GLY A 178 23.01 0.35 -14.27
N ARG A 179 22.36 1.28 -15.00
CA ARG A 179 21.68 0.99 -16.27
C ARG A 179 22.50 1.47 -17.48
N ASN A 180 22.40 0.74 -18.58
CA ASN A 180 22.92 1.15 -19.89
C ASN A 180 21.78 1.63 -20.79
N ARG A 181 22.08 2.51 -21.75
CA ARG A 181 21.07 3.04 -22.70
C ARG A 181 20.38 1.96 -23.54
N GLN A 182 21.04 0.81 -23.71
CA GLN A 182 20.54 -0.34 -24.47
C GLN A 182 19.71 -1.31 -23.61
N ASP A 183 19.64 -1.10 -22.30
CA ASP A 183 18.85 -1.97 -21.43
C ASP A 183 17.37 -1.87 -21.82
N VAL A 184 16.73 -3.03 -21.97
CA VAL A 184 15.29 -3.11 -22.20
C VAL A 184 14.57 -3.06 -20.87
N LEU A 185 13.82 -1.98 -20.64
CA LEU A 185 13.03 -1.81 -19.43
C LEU A 185 11.85 -2.79 -19.42
N ARG A 186 11.56 -3.34 -18.24
CA ARG A 186 10.43 -4.25 -18.04
C ARG A 186 9.24 -3.50 -17.48
N ALA A 187 8.19 -3.40 -18.29
CA ALA A 187 6.93 -2.83 -17.90
C ALA A 187 5.90 -3.93 -17.67
N TYR A 188 5.15 -3.83 -16.58
CA TYR A 188 4.07 -4.75 -16.28
C TYR A 188 2.78 -3.99 -16.04
N ILE A 189 1.73 -4.38 -16.77
CA ILE A 189 0.38 -3.88 -16.57
C ILE A 189 -0.38 -4.91 -15.75
N ILE A 190 -0.78 -4.53 -14.54
CA ILE A 190 -1.52 -5.41 -13.63
C ILE A 190 -3.01 -5.28 -13.94
N ASP A 191 -3.64 -6.42 -14.26
CA ASP A 191 -5.08 -6.50 -14.43
C ASP A 191 -5.80 -6.00 -13.18
N ASN A 192 -6.85 -5.22 -13.40
CA ASN A 192 -7.66 -4.65 -12.34
C ASN A 192 -9.14 -4.90 -12.63
N LYS A 193 -9.90 -5.24 -11.60
CA LYS A 193 -11.36 -5.42 -11.69
C LYS A 193 -12.09 -4.15 -12.15
N ARG A 194 -11.46 -2.97 -12.01
CA ARG A 194 -12.01 -1.66 -12.43
C ARG A 194 -11.76 -1.33 -13.90
N TYR A 195 -11.02 -2.16 -14.64
CA TYR A 195 -10.92 -2.01 -16.08
C TYR A 195 -12.17 -2.59 -16.73
N THR A 196 -12.75 -1.85 -17.66
CA THR A 196 -13.84 -2.34 -18.51
C THR A 196 -13.28 -3.22 -19.64
N GLU A 197 -14.14 -3.90 -20.42
CA GLU A 197 -13.67 -4.60 -21.62
C GLU A 197 -13.08 -3.64 -22.67
N PRO A 198 -13.68 -2.47 -22.97
CA PRO A 198 -13.06 -1.45 -23.81
C PRO A 198 -11.67 -1.01 -23.30
N ASP A 199 -11.52 -0.77 -21.99
CA ASP A 199 -10.23 -0.42 -21.40
C ASP A 199 -9.16 -1.48 -21.71
N ARG A 200 -9.51 -2.78 -21.57
CA ARG A 200 -8.58 -3.88 -21.84
C ARG A 200 -8.15 -3.95 -23.31
N LYS A 201 -9.05 -3.67 -24.26
CA LYS A 201 -8.70 -3.62 -25.70
C LYS A 201 -7.69 -2.50 -25.99
N GLU A 202 -7.89 -1.33 -25.38
CA GLU A 202 -7.00 -0.18 -25.52
C GLU A 202 -5.63 -0.45 -24.86
N ILE A 203 -5.62 -1.15 -23.74
CA ILE A 203 -4.39 -1.63 -23.09
C ILE A 203 -3.64 -2.62 -23.99
N ASP A 204 -4.32 -3.63 -24.55
CA ASP A 204 -3.70 -4.62 -25.44
C ASP A 204 -3.09 -3.95 -26.68
N ALA A 205 -3.79 -2.96 -27.25
CA ALA A 205 -3.28 -2.18 -28.36
C ALA A 205 -2.03 -1.37 -27.98
N ALA A 206 -1.98 -0.79 -26.78
CA ALA A 206 -0.82 -0.07 -26.28
C ALA A 206 0.39 -1.01 -26.06
N ILE A 207 0.15 -2.21 -25.52
CA ILE A 207 1.18 -3.25 -25.36
C ILE A 207 1.77 -3.63 -26.72
N TYR A 208 0.91 -3.90 -27.71
CA TYR A 208 1.34 -4.27 -29.05
C TYR A 208 2.22 -3.18 -29.68
N GLU A 209 1.80 -1.91 -29.61
CA GLU A 209 2.56 -0.79 -30.18
C GLU A 209 3.96 -0.67 -29.56
N ILE A 210 4.05 -0.71 -28.22
CA ILE A 210 5.32 -0.54 -27.51
C ILE A 210 6.26 -1.72 -27.78
N ASN A 211 5.74 -2.94 -27.74
CA ASN A 211 6.55 -4.13 -27.97
C ASN A 211 7.03 -4.24 -29.43
N ASN A 212 6.20 -3.86 -30.39
CA ASN A 212 6.59 -3.87 -31.80
C ASN A 212 7.74 -2.89 -32.06
N TYR A 213 7.69 -1.69 -31.48
CA TYR A 213 8.81 -0.74 -31.53
C TYR A 213 10.11 -1.36 -31.01
N THR A 214 10.06 -2.05 -29.86
CA THR A 214 11.23 -2.70 -29.28
C THR A 214 11.76 -3.85 -30.15
N ILE A 215 10.88 -4.70 -30.68
CA ILE A 215 11.25 -5.83 -31.54
C ILE A 215 11.90 -5.36 -32.84
N MET A 216 11.34 -4.33 -33.48
CA MET A 216 11.90 -3.77 -34.72
C MET A 216 13.36 -3.34 -34.52
N HIS A 217 13.66 -2.59 -33.46
CA HIS A 217 15.02 -2.13 -33.19
C HIS A 217 15.96 -3.26 -32.76
N GLN A 218 15.46 -4.29 -32.06
CA GLN A 218 16.30 -5.44 -31.70
C GLN A 218 16.73 -6.28 -32.91
N ASN A 219 15.90 -6.36 -33.94
CA ASN A 219 16.16 -7.17 -35.13
C ASN A 219 17.14 -6.54 -36.13
N GLU A 220 17.32 -5.21 -36.10
CA GLU A 220 18.21 -4.49 -37.03
C GLU A 220 19.71 -4.73 -36.76
N GLY A 221 20.08 -5.51 -35.73
CA GLY A 221 21.42 -6.05 -35.52
C GLY A 221 22.52 -5.05 -35.14
N ILE A 222 22.32 -3.76 -35.42
CA ILE A 222 23.15 -2.64 -35.00
C ILE A 222 22.21 -1.49 -34.64
N ILE A 223 21.84 -1.40 -33.36
CA ILE A 223 21.13 -0.22 -32.86
C ILE A 223 22.14 0.92 -32.77
N GLU A 224 22.19 1.76 -33.80
CA GLU A 224 22.71 3.12 -33.60
C GLU A 224 21.80 3.79 -32.56
N ILE A 225 22.30 3.88 -31.32
CA ILE A 225 21.57 4.44 -30.17
C ILE A 225 21.05 5.85 -30.49
N SER A 226 21.76 6.59 -31.34
CA SER A 226 21.37 7.91 -31.83
C SER A 226 20.07 7.93 -32.64
N LYS A 227 19.61 6.79 -33.16
CA LYS A 227 18.35 6.64 -33.92
C LYS A 227 17.16 6.24 -33.06
N LEU A 228 17.37 5.91 -31.78
CA LEU A 228 16.27 5.58 -30.88
C LEU A 228 15.50 6.85 -30.48
N ASP A 229 14.22 6.94 -30.85
CA ASP A 229 13.27 7.95 -30.35
C ASP A 229 13.01 7.86 -28.84
N GLY A 230 13.37 6.73 -28.22
CA GLY A 230 13.26 6.53 -26.79
C GLY A 230 13.83 5.19 -26.29
N PRO A 231 13.79 4.96 -24.97
CA PRO A 231 14.23 3.70 -24.39
C PRO A 231 13.43 2.51 -24.91
N LEU A 232 14.08 1.34 -24.98
CA LEU A 232 13.41 0.08 -25.32
C LEU A 232 12.63 -0.45 -24.11
N ILE A 233 11.42 -0.94 -24.36
CA ILE A 233 10.49 -1.39 -23.32
C ILE A 233 9.87 -2.71 -23.75
N ASN A 234 9.86 -3.67 -22.84
CA ASN A 234 9.06 -4.90 -22.97
C ASN A 234 7.90 -4.83 -21.97
N VAL A 235 6.68 -4.76 -22.52
CA VAL A 235 5.43 -4.64 -21.76
C VAL A 235 4.74 -6.00 -21.68
N SER A 236 4.34 -6.40 -20.48
CA SER A 236 3.57 -7.63 -20.24
C SER A 236 2.30 -7.35 -19.43
N TYR A 237 1.20 -8.00 -19.79
CA TYR A 237 -0.05 -7.96 -19.03
C TYR A 237 -0.08 -9.10 -17.99
N LEU A 238 -0.42 -8.79 -16.74
CA LEU A 238 -0.36 -9.74 -15.63
C LEU A 238 -1.68 -9.85 -14.88
N TYR A 239 -2.06 -11.08 -14.56
CA TYR A 239 -3.10 -11.38 -13.59
C TYR A 239 -2.45 -11.92 -12.32
N TYR A 240 -2.46 -11.14 -11.23
CA TYR A 240 -1.78 -11.54 -9.99
C TYR A 240 -2.26 -12.88 -9.41
N ASN A 241 -3.55 -13.17 -9.54
CA ASN A 241 -4.14 -14.45 -9.12
C ASN A 241 -3.74 -15.64 -10.02
N ARG A 242 -3.08 -15.40 -11.17
CA ARG A 242 -2.59 -16.44 -12.08
C ARG A 242 -1.09 -16.69 -11.98
N ILE A 243 -0.36 -15.91 -11.18
CA ILE A 243 1.09 -16.09 -10.98
C ILE A 243 1.33 -17.28 -10.07
N LYS A 244 1.68 -18.44 -10.65
CA LYS A 244 1.94 -19.69 -9.91
C LYS A 244 3.43 -19.89 -9.65
N PRO A 245 3.81 -20.50 -8.51
CA PRO A 245 5.14 -21.07 -8.32
C PRO A 245 5.53 -21.95 -9.49
N ARG A 246 6.78 -21.87 -9.94
CA ARG A 246 7.29 -22.90 -10.86
C ARG A 246 7.40 -24.20 -10.05
N GLU A 247 6.88 -25.30 -10.57
CA GLU A 247 7.09 -26.63 -9.99
C GLU A 247 8.58 -26.99 -10.07
N ARG A 248 9.35 -26.51 -9.10
CA ARG A 248 10.73 -26.95 -8.90
C ARG A 248 10.70 -28.08 -7.89
N LYS A 249 11.34 -29.20 -8.24
CA LYS A 249 11.74 -30.20 -7.25
C LYS A 249 12.53 -29.48 -6.16
N SER A 250 12.05 -29.59 -4.91
CA SER A 250 12.63 -28.97 -3.69
C SER A 250 14.15 -28.87 -3.78
N SER A 251 14.67 -27.66 -4.03
CA SER A 251 16.10 -27.40 -3.93
C SER A 251 16.42 -27.08 -2.47
N ARG A 252 17.28 -27.90 -1.86
CA ARG A 252 17.82 -27.60 -0.52
C ARG A 252 18.72 -26.38 -0.67
N PHE A 253 18.26 -25.21 -0.21
CA PHE A 253 19.12 -24.03 -0.12
C PHE A 253 20.03 -24.18 1.10
N ASN A 254 21.34 -24.03 0.90
CA ASN A 254 22.29 -23.88 2.00
C ASN A 254 22.04 -22.50 2.64
N ALA A 255 21.62 -22.50 3.91
CA ALA A 255 21.37 -21.27 4.65
C ALA A 255 22.65 -20.41 4.70
N PRO A 256 22.55 -19.07 4.58
CA PRO A 256 23.70 -18.20 4.80
C PRO A 256 24.20 -18.36 6.23
N LYS A 257 25.54 -18.37 6.41
CA LYS A 257 26.27 -18.63 7.68
C LYS A 257 25.90 -17.74 8.88
N ILE A 258 24.98 -16.78 8.73
CA ILE A 258 24.69 -15.75 9.74
C ILE A 258 23.49 -16.14 10.63
N ASP A 259 22.67 -17.13 10.25
CA ASP A 259 21.61 -17.64 11.13
C ASP A 259 21.91 -19.10 11.50
N ALA A 260 22.42 -19.31 12.72
CA ALA A 260 22.77 -20.63 13.25
C ALA A 260 21.54 -21.47 13.66
N ARG A 261 20.32 -20.95 13.49
CA ARG A 261 19.09 -21.70 13.76
C ARG A 261 18.72 -22.51 12.53
N SER A 262 18.52 -23.82 12.70
CA SER A 262 17.89 -24.65 11.67
C SER A 262 16.60 -23.96 11.21
N PRO A 263 16.39 -23.68 9.91
CA PRO A 263 15.12 -23.19 9.43
C PRO A 263 14.05 -24.18 9.89
N THR A 264 13.21 -23.80 10.84
CA THR A 264 12.13 -24.65 11.35
C THR A 264 11.06 -24.90 10.27
N HIS A 265 11.17 -24.20 9.13
CA HIS A 265 10.30 -24.34 7.98
C HIS A 265 11.14 -24.53 6.71
N GLN A 266 10.85 -25.60 5.98
CA GLN A 266 11.27 -25.73 4.59
C GLN A 266 10.70 -24.52 3.82
N LEU A 267 11.56 -23.76 3.16
CA LEU A 267 11.14 -22.64 2.31
C LEU A 267 10.41 -23.19 1.07
N THR A 268 9.14 -23.55 1.24
CA THR A 268 8.28 -23.93 0.14
C THR A 268 7.90 -22.67 -0.63
N GLU A 269 8.09 -22.71 -1.95
CA GLU A 269 7.72 -21.60 -2.83
C GLU A 269 6.20 -21.43 -2.84
N ASN A 270 5.72 -20.21 -2.59
CA ASN A 270 4.31 -19.87 -2.61
C ASN A 270 4.01 -18.78 -3.66
N TYR A 271 2.73 -18.51 -3.90
CA TYR A 271 2.26 -17.49 -4.87
C TYR A 271 2.88 -16.12 -4.60
N PHE A 272 2.92 -15.71 -3.33
CA PHE A 272 3.44 -14.41 -2.93
C PHE A 272 4.95 -14.26 -3.16
N MET A 273 5.75 -15.29 -2.89
CA MET A 273 7.19 -15.32 -3.22
C MET A 273 7.43 -15.18 -4.72
N THR A 274 6.56 -15.78 -5.54
CA THR A 274 6.64 -15.66 -7.00
C THR A 274 6.32 -14.23 -7.43
N GLN A 275 5.29 -13.62 -6.82
CA GLN A 275 4.96 -12.20 -7.02
C GLN A 275 6.13 -11.29 -6.63
N LEU A 276 6.74 -11.48 -5.45
CA LEU A 276 7.92 -10.70 -5.02
C LEU A 276 9.07 -10.81 -6.01
N ARG A 277 9.39 -12.02 -6.50
CA ARG A 277 10.46 -12.20 -7.51
C ARG A 277 10.17 -11.44 -8.80
N LEU A 278 8.90 -11.38 -9.20
CA LEU A 278 8.48 -10.63 -10.37
C LEU A 278 8.58 -9.12 -10.12
N MET A 279 8.05 -8.63 -9.01
CA MET A 279 8.11 -7.22 -8.58
C MET A 279 9.56 -6.70 -8.57
N ARG A 280 10.51 -7.50 -8.07
CA ARG A 280 11.94 -7.17 -8.05
C ARG A 280 12.54 -6.87 -9.42
N THR A 281 11.90 -7.30 -10.50
CA THR A 281 12.39 -7.11 -11.86
C THR A 281 11.64 -6.03 -12.64
N MET A 282 10.65 -5.38 -12.03
CA MET A 282 9.83 -4.39 -12.70
C MET A 282 10.49 -3.02 -12.69
N ASP A 283 10.62 -2.42 -13.86
CA ASP A 283 11.08 -1.04 -14.01
C ASP A 283 9.89 -0.08 -14.05
N ILE A 284 8.82 -0.49 -14.71
CA ILE A 284 7.57 0.28 -14.85
C ILE A 284 6.41 -0.58 -14.37
N HIS A 285 5.68 -0.08 -13.37
CA HIS A 285 4.52 -0.75 -12.77
C HIS A 285 3.25 0.01 -13.13
N VAL A 286 2.42 -0.53 -14.01
CA VAL A 286 1.18 0.09 -14.45
C VAL A 286 0.01 -0.60 -13.77
N THR A 287 -0.81 0.15 -13.03
CA THR A 287 -1.91 -0.42 -12.26
C THR A 287 -3.00 0.61 -11.98
N GLY A 288 -4.17 0.16 -11.53
CA GLY A 288 -5.24 1.00 -11.00
C GLY A 288 -5.42 0.76 -9.50
N PRO A 289 -6.39 1.45 -8.87
CA PRO A 289 -6.67 1.32 -7.44
C PRO A 289 -6.89 -0.11 -6.95
N GLY A 290 -6.45 -0.39 -5.72
CA GLY A 290 -6.57 -1.67 -5.02
C GLY A 290 -5.24 -2.36 -4.75
N THR A 291 -5.28 -3.69 -4.51
CA THR A 291 -4.11 -4.49 -4.12
C THR A 291 -2.90 -4.35 -5.06
N GLY A 292 -3.15 -4.13 -6.36
CA GLY A 292 -2.11 -3.87 -7.36
C GLY A 292 -1.25 -2.63 -7.05
N SER A 293 -1.89 -1.55 -6.62
CA SER A 293 -1.24 -0.29 -6.22
C SER A 293 -0.48 -0.46 -4.90
N MET A 294 -1.02 -1.22 -3.96
CA MET A 294 -0.37 -1.45 -2.67
C MET A 294 0.99 -2.18 -2.80
N TYR A 295 1.14 -3.05 -3.80
CA TYR A 295 2.37 -3.81 -4.02
C TYR A 295 3.55 -2.98 -4.53
N GLN A 296 3.32 -1.74 -4.95
CA GLN A 296 4.37 -0.91 -5.53
C GLN A 296 5.53 -0.64 -4.57
N THR A 297 5.30 -0.69 -3.25
CA THR A 297 6.37 -0.59 -2.24
C THR A 297 7.44 -1.68 -2.41
N PHE A 298 7.11 -2.81 -3.05
CA PHE A 298 8.04 -3.89 -3.34
C PHE A 298 8.91 -3.69 -4.59
N LEU A 299 8.70 -2.60 -5.33
CA LEU A 299 9.47 -2.29 -6.54
C LEU A 299 10.93 -1.91 -6.21
N PRO A 300 11.86 -2.09 -7.16
CA PRO A 300 13.23 -1.60 -7.08
C PRO A 300 13.33 -0.08 -6.90
N ASP A 301 14.43 0.38 -6.32
CA ASP A 301 14.75 1.80 -6.28
C ASP A 301 14.89 2.33 -7.72
N GLY A 302 14.30 3.47 -8.04
CA GLY A 302 14.34 4.05 -9.37
C GLY A 302 13.31 3.51 -10.36
N SER A 303 12.34 2.71 -9.90
CA SER A 303 11.19 2.29 -10.72
C SER A 303 10.12 3.39 -10.78
N VAL A 304 9.29 3.34 -11.82
CA VAL A 304 8.16 4.26 -12.01
C VAL A 304 6.84 3.52 -11.88
N VAL A 305 5.89 4.11 -11.14
CA VAL A 305 4.50 3.66 -11.05
C VAL A 305 3.65 4.51 -11.97
N VAL A 306 2.85 3.88 -12.83
CA VAL A 306 1.82 4.54 -13.63
C VAL A 306 0.45 4.13 -13.07
N ASN A 307 -0.20 5.02 -12.33
CA ASN A 307 -1.55 4.78 -11.82
C ASN A 307 -2.59 5.24 -12.86
N VAL A 308 -3.31 4.28 -13.45
CA VAL A 308 -4.31 4.54 -14.49
C VAL A 308 -5.69 4.93 -13.94
N GLY A 309 -5.85 4.94 -12.61
CA GLY A 309 -7.09 5.30 -11.96
C GLY A 309 -8.21 4.25 -12.09
N GLY A 310 -9.19 4.37 -11.23
CA GLY A 310 -10.46 3.65 -11.26
C GLY A 310 -11.60 4.60 -11.62
N LEU A 311 -12.72 4.04 -12.05
CA LEU A 311 -13.98 4.77 -12.18
C LEU A 311 -14.88 4.44 -11.00
N GLU A 312 -15.43 5.47 -10.38
CA GLU A 312 -16.45 5.35 -9.36
C GLU A 312 -17.66 6.20 -9.80
N PRO A 313 -18.89 5.70 -9.61
CA PRO A 313 -20.08 6.49 -9.83
C PRO A 313 -20.22 7.56 -8.74
N LEU A 314 -20.70 8.76 -9.09
CA LEU A 314 -20.89 9.85 -8.14
C LEU A 314 -21.92 9.48 -7.06
N THR A 315 -23.03 8.85 -7.47
CA THR A 315 -23.97 8.15 -6.58
C THR A 315 -24.41 6.84 -7.22
N PRO A 316 -24.93 5.87 -6.45
CA PRO A 316 -25.53 4.66 -7.01
C PRO A 316 -26.63 4.97 -8.03
N GLU A 317 -27.33 6.08 -7.86
CA GLU A 317 -28.43 6.54 -8.71
C GLU A 317 -27.92 7.31 -9.95
N ASP A 318 -26.86 8.08 -9.82
CA ASP A 318 -26.24 8.91 -10.87
C ASP A 318 -25.33 8.07 -11.78
N GLY A 319 -25.70 6.83 -12.15
CA GLY A 319 -24.84 5.87 -12.87
C GLY A 319 -24.18 6.39 -14.18
N ASN A 320 -24.56 7.58 -14.64
CA ASN A 320 -24.00 8.31 -15.78
C ASN A 320 -22.92 9.34 -15.41
N ILE A 321 -22.74 9.72 -14.14
CA ILE A 321 -21.69 10.64 -13.70
C ILE A 321 -20.60 9.81 -13.01
N THR A 322 -19.42 9.79 -13.61
CA THR A 322 -18.27 9.09 -13.05
C THR A 322 -17.13 10.07 -12.81
N TYR A 323 -16.34 9.77 -11.80
CA TYR A 323 -15.08 10.46 -11.53
C TYR A 323 -13.94 9.45 -11.46
N THR A 324 -12.73 9.98 -11.63
CA THR A 324 -11.51 9.20 -11.53
C THR A 324 -11.07 9.15 -10.10
N THR A 325 -10.75 7.95 -9.61
CA THR A 325 -10.11 7.77 -8.32
C THR A 325 -8.72 7.16 -8.47
N TYR A 326 -7.74 7.65 -7.73
CA TYR A 326 -6.41 7.05 -7.66
C TYR A 326 -6.18 6.27 -6.36
N MET A 327 -7.01 6.50 -5.33
CA MET A 327 -7.00 5.86 -4.01
C MET A 327 -5.59 5.78 -3.39
N GLU A 328 -4.88 4.67 -3.58
CA GLU A 328 -3.61 4.36 -2.91
C GLU A 328 -2.40 5.19 -3.37
N GLN A 329 -2.59 6.42 -3.86
CA GLN A 329 -1.50 7.32 -4.24
C GLN A 329 -0.56 7.69 -3.09
N TYR A 330 -1.02 7.63 -1.83
CA TYR A 330 -0.17 7.82 -0.64
C TYR A 330 0.92 6.75 -0.51
N MET A 331 0.73 5.58 -1.13
CA MET A 331 1.75 4.54 -1.20
C MET A 331 2.93 5.01 -2.04
N THR A 332 2.71 5.86 -3.06
CA THR A 332 3.75 6.31 -4.00
C THR A 332 4.51 7.46 -3.38
N SER A 333 3.79 8.44 -2.83
CA SER A 333 4.39 9.55 -2.06
C SER A 333 5.15 9.07 -0.82
N GLY A 334 4.72 7.96 -0.21
CA GLY A 334 5.39 7.31 0.92
C GLY A 334 6.60 6.43 0.56
N ALA A 335 6.92 6.26 -0.72
CA ALA A 335 8.03 5.47 -1.21
C ALA A 335 9.03 6.38 -1.97
N PRO A 336 9.98 7.01 -1.26
CA PRO A 336 10.82 8.07 -1.83
C PRO A 336 11.81 7.58 -2.89
N TYR A 337 11.87 6.27 -3.13
CA TYR A 337 12.67 5.64 -4.18
C TYR A 337 11.88 5.34 -5.45
N LEU A 338 10.59 5.70 -5.52
CA LEU A 338 9.71 5.51 -6.66
C LEU A 338 9.24 6.85 -7.20
N LYS A 339 9.01 6.92 -8.52
CA LYS A 339 8.34 8.06 -9.15
C LYS A 339 6.94 7.65 -9.63
N GLY A 340 5.93 8.45 -9.34
CA GLY A 340 4.54 8.28 -9.75
C GLY A 340 4.22 9.10 -11.00
N LEU A 341 3.48 8.49 -11.91
CA LEU A 341 2.78 9.11 -13.04
C LEU A 341 1.31 8.71 -12.97
N TYR A 342 0.44 9.58 -13.45
CA TYR A 342 -1.00 9.41 -13.31
C TYR A 342 -1.68 9.63 -14.64
N TYR A 343 -2.63 8.74 -14.97
CA TYR A 343 -3.46 8.93 -16.15
C TYR A 343 -4.32 10.18 -15.98
N PRO A 344 -4.46 11.08 -16.97
CA PRO A 344 -5.13 12.37 -16.78
C PRO A 344 -6.54 12.24 -16.19
N ILE A 345 -6.79 12.96 -15.09
CA ILE A 345 -7.98 12.78 -14.23
C ILE A 345 -9.30 13.00 -14.98
N ASN A 346 -9.35 13.97 -15.90
CA ASN A 346 -10.55 14.27 -16.70
C ASN A 346 -10.69 13.41 -17.96
N GLU A 347 -9.63 12.70 -18.36
CA GLU A 347 -9.68 11.81 -19.53
C GLU A 347 -10.08 10.39 -19.15
N ARG A 348 -9.75 9.95 -17.92
CA ARG A 348 -10.07 8.60 -17.46
C ARG A 348 -11.57 8.25 -17.45
N PRO A 349 -12.53 9.16 -17.16
CA PRO A 349 -13.97 8.90 -17.28
C PRO A 349 -14.41 8.56 -18.71
N LYS A 350 -13.64 8.97 -19.73
CA LYS A 350 -13.88 8.64 -21.15
C LYS A 350 -13.29 7.28 -21.56
N GLY A 351 -12.83 6.49 -20.58
CA GLY A 351 -12.11 5.25 -20.77
C GLY A 351 -10.60 5.44 -20.94
N ILE A 352 -9.85 4.35 -20.80
CA ILE A 352 -8.42 4.31 -21.11
C ILE A 352 -8.27 4.40 -22.63
N LYS A 353 -7.42 5.31 -23.11
CA LYS A 353 -7.05 5.47 -24.52
C LYS A 353 -5.63 4.96 -24.73
N ARG A 354 -5.43 4.17 -25.78
CA ARG A 354 -4.11 3.64 -26.19
C ARG A 354 -3.04 4.71 -26.19
N GLU A 355 -3.27 5.81 -26.91
CA GLU A 355 -2.28 6.87 -27.11
C GLU A 355 -1.81 7.51 -25.81
N THR A 356 -2.75 7.78 -24.90
CA THR A 356 -2.44 8.31 -23.56
C THR A 356 -1.63 7.32 -22.74
N LEU A 357 -1.99 6.03 -22.77
CA LEU A 357 -1.26 5.00 -22.04
C LEU A 357 0.15 4.78 -22.60
N VAL A 358 0.30 4.74 -23.93
CA VAL A 358 1.61 4.66 -24.60
C VAL A 358 2.49 5.85 -24.21
N LYS A 359 1.93 7.06 -24.21
CA LYS A 359 2.65 8.27 -23.80
C LYS A 359 3.17 8.15 -22.37
N LEU A 360 2.33 7.75 -21.42
CA LEU A 360 2.71 7.59 -20.01
C LEU A 360 3.81 6.54 -19.80
N ILE A 361 3.72 5.39 -20.47
CA ILE A 361 4.72 4.33 -20.36
C ILE A 361 6.06 4.77 -20.98
N ARG A 362 6.04 5.46 -22.13
CA ARG A 362 7.25 6.04 -22.73
C ARG A 362 7.85 7.15 -21.87
N GLU A 363 7.03 7.97 -21.21
CA GLU A 363 7.48 8.98 -20.26
C GLU A 363 8.14 8.34 -19.03
N ALA A 364 7.53 7.30 -18.46
CA ALA A 364 8.10 6.52 -17.38
C ALA A 364 9.49 5.98 -17.76
N ALA A 365 9.62 5.39 -18.94
CA ALA A 365 10.88 4.90 -19.45
C ALA A 365 11.94 6.01 -19.58
N LYS A 366 11.56 7.17 -20.13
CA LYS A 366 12.45 8.33 -20.24
C LYS A 366 12.91 8.82 -18.86
N LEU A 367 12.03 8.90 -17.87
CA LEU A 367 12.38 9.29 -16.49
C LEU A 367 13.39 8.32 -15.86
N ILE A 368 13.22 7.02 -16.08
CA ILE A 368 14.15 5.99 -15.58
C ILE A 368 15.53 6.15 -16.23
N MET A 369 15.58 6.28 -17.56
CA MET A 369 16.84 6.35 -18.29
C MET A 369 17.57 7.69 -18.14
N ASN A 370 16.83 8.78 -17.96
CA ASN A 370 17.42 10.10 -17.72
C ASN A 370 17.90 10.27 -16.27
N GLY A 371 17.44 9.44 -15.33
CA GLY A 371 17.94 9.42 -13.96
C GLY A 371 17.30 10.44 -13.04
N PHE A 372 15.99 10.34 -12.78
CA PHE A 372 15.34 11.17 -11.75
C PHE A 372 16.02 11.02 -10.38
N SER A 373 16.06 12.13 -9.62
CA SER A 373 16.72 12.21 -8.32
C SER A 373 15.93 11.48 -7.23
N MET A 374 16.65 10.82 -6.32
CA MET A 374 16.11 10.21 -5.10
C MET A 374 16.77 10.83 -3.86
N PRO A 375 16.02 11.07 -2.77
CA PRO A 375 14.59 10.79 -2.61
C PRO A 375 13.70 11.69 -3.49
N VAL A 376 12.62 11.11 -4.04
CA VAL A 376 11.60 11.85 -4.78
C VAL A 376 10.79 12.68 -3.79
N ASN A 377 10.54 13.95 -4.13
CA ASN A 377 9.67 14.81 -3.34
C ASN A 377 8.24 14.21 -3.29
N PRO A 378 7.69 13.92 -2.09
CA PRO A 378 6.38 13.29 -1.97
C PRO A 378 5.24 14.04 -2.68
N ILE A 379 5.25 15.37 -2.67
CA ILE A 379 4.20 16.20 -3.30
C ILE A 379 4.27 16.07 -4.83
N GLU A 380 5.47 16.00 -5.40
CA GLU A 380 5.67 15.74 -6.84
C GLU A 380 5.31 14.31 -7.24
N ASN A 381 5.01 13.45 -6.27
CA ASN A 381 4.67 12.05 -6.44
C ASN A 381 3.17 11.77 -6.29
N LEU A 382 2.35 12.82 -6.24
CA LEU A 382 0.89 12.74 -6.12
C LEU A 382 0.21 13.18 -7.42
N ALA A 383 -1.01 12.68 -7.62
CA ALA A 383 -1.92 13.19 -8.64
C ALA A 383 -2.46 14.57 -8.25
N SER A 384 -3.19 15.22 -9.17
CA SER A 384 -3.74 16.56 -8.96
C SER A 384 -4.69 16.62 -7.76
N ASP A 385 -5.49 15.59 -7.55
CA ASP A 385 -6.41 15.45 -6.42
C ASP A 385 -5.66 15.32 -5.08
N GLY A 386 -4.58 14.53 -5.04
CA GLY A 386 -3.72 14.42 -3.87
C GLY A 386 -3.02 15.73 -3.51
N LYS A 387 -2.59 16.51 -4.50
CA LYS A 387 -2.00 17.84 -4.30
C LYS A 387 -3.03 18.84 -3.77
N LEU A 388 -4.23 18.84 -4.35
CA LEU A 388 -5.36 19.63 -3.86
C LEU A 388 -5.65 19.34 -2.39
N PHE A 389 -5.69 18.06 -2.00
CA PHE A 389 -5.94 17.66 -0.61
C PHE A 389 -4.92 18.27 0.36
N ILE A 390 -3.63 18.23 0.01
CA ILE A 390 -2.56 18.82 0.84
C ILE A 390 -2.76 20.33 0.97
N GLU A 391 -2.99 21.03 -0.14
CA GLU A 391 -3.18 22.48 -0.12
C GLU A 391 -4.44 22.88 0.67
N MET A 392 -5.48 22.06 0.61
CA MET A 392 -6.69 22.25 1.42
C MET A 392 -6.38 22.08 2.91
N CYS A 393 -5.58 21.08 3.30
CA CYS A 393 -5.12 20.90 4.67
C CYS A 393 -4.26 22.07 5.18
N GLU A 394 -3.45 22.67 4.30
CA GLU A 394 -2.62 23.83 4.64
C GLU A 394 -3.44 25.10 4.86
N LYS A 395 -4.48 25.31 4.03
CA LYS A 395 -5.33 26.51 4.06
C LYS A 395 -6.47 26.42 5.09
N ASP A 396 -6.99 25.22 5.36
CA ASP A 396 -8.08 24.98 6.32
C ASP A 396 -7.65 23.94 7.37
N LYS A 397 -7.13 24.46 8.50
CA LYS A 397 -6.69 23.62 9.62
C LYS A 397 -7.82 22.81 10.25
N LYS A 398 -9.05 23.35 10.26
CA LYS A 398 -10.21 22.63 10.83
C LYS A 398 -10.57 21.45 9.96
N PHE A 399 -10.57 21.63 8.64
CA PHE A 399 -10.71 20.52 7.70
C PHE A 399 -9.60 19.49 7.86
N CYS A 400 -8.34 19.93 7.95
CA CYS A 400 -7.20 19.04 8.16
C CYS A 400 -7.37 18.19 9.43
N GLU A 401 -7.72 18.82 10.54
CA GLU A 401 -7.98 18.14 11.80
C GLU A 401 -9.15 17.15 11.66
N LEU A 402 -10.24 17.56 10.99
CA LEU A 402 -11.43 16.74 10.74
C LEU A 402 -11.16 15.49 9.91
N VAL A 403 -10.17 15.47 9.02
CA VAL A 403 -9.92 14.29 8.15
C VAL A 403 -8.72 13.46 8.61
N THR A 404 -7.80 14.05 9.37
CA THR A 404 -6.52 13.42 9.73
C THR A 404 -6.35 13.11 11.21
N SER A 405 -7.04 13.82 12.11
CA SER A 405 -6.94 13.55 13.55
C SER A 405 -7.69 12.27 13.91
N ARG A 406 -7.16 11.53 14.88
CA ARG A 406 -7.77 10.31 15.39
C ARG A 406 -7.65 10.32 16.90
N ALA A 407 -8.79 10.38 17.59
CA ALA A 407 -8.89 10.18 19.02
C ALA A 407 -9.98 9.13 19.32
N PRO A 408 -9.95 8.46 20.49
CA PRO A 408 -10.92 7.41 20.82
C PRO A 408 -12.39 7.86 20.80
N ASP A 409 -12.63 9.15 20.93
CA ASP A 409 -13.93 9.82 21.03
C ASP A 409 -14.36 10.52 19.74
N THR A 410 -13.57 10.45 18.66
CA THR A 410 -13.91 11.16 17.42
C THR A 410 -14.83 10.36 16.52
N ASP A 411 -15.88 10.99 16.02
CA ASP A 411 -16.90 10.37 15.17
C ASP A 411 -16.34 9.93 13.81
N PHE A 412 -16.34 8.62 13.57
CA PHE A 412 -15.81 7.93 12.38
C PHE A 412 -16.51 8.28 11.07
N ASP A 413 -17.66 8.96 11.11
CA ASP A 413 -18.44 9.29 9.93
C ASP A 413 -17.68 10.16 8.92
N CYS A 414 -16.79 11.06 9.36
CA CYS A 414 -15.98 11.89 8.46
C CYS A 414 -14.57 11.33 8.21
N TYR A 415 -14.28 10.13 8.71
CA TYR A 415 -12.93 9.57 8.75
C TYR A 415 -12.69 8.39 7.80
N ASP A 416 -13.72 7.65 7.39
CA ASP A 416 -13.56 6.37 6.67
C ASP A 416 -13.63 6.50 5.13
N PHE A 417 -13.00 7.54 4.56
CA PHE A 417 -13.11 7.79 3.12
C PHE A 417 -11.78 8.07 2.43
N TRP A 418 -11.72 7.68 1.16
CA TRP A 418 -10.65 8.04 0.26
C TRP A 418 -10.70 9.55 0.01
N ILE A 419 -9.54 10.19 -0.19
CA ILE A 419 -9.52 11.64 -0.45
C ILE A 419 -10.34 12.03 -1.67
N ASP A 420 -10.50 11.10 -2.62
CA ASP A 420 -11.29 11.28 -3.83
C ASP A 420 -12.77 11.54 -3.48
N ASP A 421 -13.30 10.92 -2.43
CA ASP A 421 -14.70 11.14 -2.00
C ASP A 421 -14.90 12.55 -1.45
N ILE A 422 -13.89 13.12 -0.79
CA ILE A 422 -13.91 14.52 -0.33
C ILE A 422 -13.89 15.45 -1.54
N ILE A 423 -12.94 15.22 -2.45
CA ILE A 423 -12.67 16.10 -3.60
C ILE A 423 -13.85 16.12 -4.57
N HIS A 424 -14.52 14.98 -4.72
CA HIS A 424 -15.71 14.84 -5.56
C HIS A 424 -17.02 15.04 -4.80
N GLU A 425 -16.98 15.46 -3.53
CA GLU A 425 -18.15 15.74 -2.68
C GLU A 425 -19.14 14.53 -2.65
N ARG A 426 -18.63 13.30 -2.50
CA ARG A 426 -19.40 12.05 -2.49
C ARG A 426 -19.83 11.64 -1.08
N GLY A 427 -20.96 10.95 -0.99
CA GLY A 427 -21.40 10.27 0.24
C GLY A 427 -21.71 11.27 1.36
N VAL A 428 -21.00 11.16 2.47
CA VAL A 428 -21.12 12.07 3.63
C VAL A 428 -20.63 13.49 3.33
N TRP A 429 -19.86 13.66 2.25
CA TRP A 429 -19.34 14.94 1.79
C TRP A 429 -20.27 15.66 0.81
N LYS A 430 -21.41 15.07 0.41
CA LYS A 430 -22.39 15.71 -0.48
C LYS A 430 -23.29 16.68 0.31
N GLU A 431 -23.71 17.78 -0.32
CA GLU A 431 -24.81 18.59 0.20
C GLU A 431 -26.12 17.81 0.03
N LYS A 432 -26.82 17.53 1.14
CA LYS A 432 -28.14 16.92 1.11
C LYS A 432 -29.20 17.98 1.36
N GLN A 433 -30.24 18.00 0.53
CA GLN A 433 -31.43 18.79 0.81
C GLN A 433 -32.26 18.04 1.84
N GLY A 434 -32.40 18.63 3.02
CA GLY A 434 -33.20 18.11 4.12
C GLY A 434 -34.70 18.25 3.84
N VAL A 435 -35.51 17.66 4.74
CA VAL A 435 -36.97 17.60 4.61
C VAL A 435 -37.62 19.00 4.58
N ASP A 436 -36.99 19.97 5.25
CA ASP A 436 -37.46 21.36 5.35
C ASP A 436 -36.69 22.32 4.42
N ASP A 437 -36.17 21.82 3.29
CA ASP A 437 -35.26 22.53 2.38
C ASP A 437 -33.93 22.99 3.04
N SER A 438 -33.67 22.62 4.29
CA SER A 438 -32.41 22.89 4.98
C SER A 438 -31.27 22.04 4.40
N ILE A 439 -30.09 22.61 4.15
CA ILE A 439 -28.93 21.81 3.71
C ILE A 439 -28.38 21.07 4.92
N GLU A 440 -28.48 19.74 4.92
CA GLU A 440 -27.86 18.87 5.93
C GLU A 440 -26.46 18.47 5.45
N ILE A 441 -25.45 18.79 6.26
CA ILE A 441 -24.04 18.45 6.00
C ILE A 441 -23.54 17.63 7.17
N LEU A 442 -23.25 16.35 6.94
CA LEU A 442 -22.70 15.48 7.99
C LEU A 442 -21.26 15.90 8.34
N CYS A 443 -20.45 16.18 7.33
CA CYS A 443 -19.04 16.57 7.47
C CYS A 443 -18.81 18.02 7.05
N PRO A 444 -18.75 18.98 7.99
CA PRO A 444 -18.61 20.40 7.65
C PRO A 444 -17.18 20.76 7.24
N PHE A 445 -17.02 21.40 6.08
CA PHE A 445 -15.74 21.92 5.59
C PHE A 445 -15.92 23.12 4.65
N ASN A 446 -14.83 23.83 4.33
CA ASN A 446 -14.87 24.97 3.41
C ASN A 446 -15.03 24.53 1.94
N ARG A 447 -16.28 24.40 1.47
CA ARG A 447 -16.61 24.03 0.07
C ARG A 447 -16.19 25.05 -0.96
N THR A 448 -16.26 26.34 -0.63
CA THR A 448 -15.80 27.41 -1.53
C THR A 448 -14.33 27.22 -1.87
N LEU A 449 -13.51 27.03 -0.83
CA LEU A 449 -12.09 26.72 -1.00
C LEU A 449 -11.86 25.43 -1.80
N LEU A 450 -12.61 24.36 -1.51
CA LEU A 450 -12.49 23.12 -2.28
C LEU A 450 -12.75 23.35 -3.78
N ARG A 451 -13.81 24.07 -4.13
CA ARG A 451 -14.20 24.34 -5.53
C ARG A 451 -13.17 25.24 -6.23
N GLU A 452 -12.67 26.27 -5.56
CA GLU A 452 -11.57 27.11 -6.05
C GLU A 452 -10.32 26.27 -6.35
N LEU A 453 -9.92 25.38 -5.43
CA LEU A 453 -8.79 24.50 -5.63
C LEU A 453 -9.04 23.49 -6.76
N ARG A 454 -10.26 22.97 -6.91
CA ARG A 454 -10.58 22.08 -8.04
C ARG A 454 -10.40 22.77 -9.37
N GLU A 455 -10.81 24.03 -9.50
CA GLU A 455 -10.56 24.83 -10.69
C GLU A 455 -9.06 25.02 -10.92
N GLN A 456 -8.30 25.38 -9.87
CA GLN A 456 -6.84 25.53 -9.92
C GLN A 456 -6.12 24.26 -10.39
N TYR A 457 -6.55 23.08 -9.92
CA TYR A 457 -5.96 21.79 -10.28
C TYR A 457 -6.61 21.15 -11.52
N GLY A 458 -7.56 21.83 -12.16
CA GLY A 458 -8.28 21.37 -13.34
C GLY A 458 -9.04 20.06 -13.11
N ILE A 459 -9.79 19.94 -12.03
CA ILE A 459 -10.56 18.73 -11.67
C ILE A 459 -12.05 18.96 -11.92
N HIS A 460 -12.59 18.29 -12.94
CA HIS A 460 -13.98 18.42 -13.37
C HIS A 460 -14.76 17.12 -13.17
N HIS A 461 -16.09 17.23 -13.03
CA HIS A 461 -16.98 16.07 -13.13
C HIS A 461 -17.30 15.79 -14.59
N TYR A 462 -17.31 14.51 -14.97
CA TYR A 462 -17.68 14.09 -16.31
C TYR A 462 -19.12 13.57 -16.31
N ASP A 463 -20.00 14.25 -17.04
CA ASP A 463 -21.38 13.83 -17.26
C ASP A 463 -21.48 13.09 -18.59
N VAL A 464 -21.76 11.79 -18.54
CA VAL A 464 -21.90 10.93 -19.74
C VAL A 464 -23.15 11.33 -20.55
N SER A 465 -24.13 12.01 -19.97
CA SER A 465 -25.37 12.38 -20.68
C SER A 465 -25.21 13.56 -21.66
N VAL A 466 -24.08 14.25 -21.61
CA VAL A 466 -23.81 15.47 -22.39
C VAL A 466 -22.98 15.19 -23.66
N ASN A 467 -22.52 13.95 -23.87
CA ASN A 467 -21.74 13.52 -25.06
C ASN A 467 -22.32 12.24 -25.67
#